data_AF-A0A497BIX5-F1
#
_entry.id   AF-A0A497BIX5-F1
#
_cell.length_a   1.000
_cell.length_b   1.000
_cell.length_c   1.000
_cell.angle_alpha   90.00
_cell.angle_beta   90.00
_cell.angle_gamma   90.00
#
_symmetry.space_group_name_H-M   'P 1'
#
loop_
_entity.id
_entity.type
_entity.pdbx_description
1 polymer ?
#
loop_
_entity_poly.entity_id
_entity_poly.type
_entity_poly.pdbx_seq_one_letter_code
_entity_poly.pdbx_strand_id
1 'polypeptide(L)'
;LCCGSVLSLVADPAIAKEIGDVRLDEADAVNAEAVVSTCPCCQVQLRVTVEKTGRDLPIIDLGALACRSSGIPHDDPTEYALNMWATFETMINLLKPEQMADLMVELFPQMVDAMPLGMGGMMRGIGKLGPVGGAMLKMMKPMFPLLFPILMPGMMEKVMPDMLAAVEKRVPMPDSMKEQMPDLMPAAMDNLMPKMLPAIVPLISDPLIDYLRSK
;
A
#
# COMPACT_ATOMS: atom_id res chain seq x y z
N LEU A 1 1.62 -1.91 -27.94
CA LEU A 1 0.66 -1.81 -26.81
C LEU A 1 1.25 -1.00 -25.64
N CYS A 2 0.43 -0.63 -24.64
CA CYS A 2 0.90 -0.08 -23.36
C CYS A 2 1.76 -1.13 -22.61
N CYS A 3 2.64 -0.71 -21.70
CA CYS A 3 3.43 -1.63 -20.87
C CYS A 3 2.65 -2.20 -19.67
N GLY A 4 1.50 -1.62 -19.32
CA GLY A 4 0.70 -1.99 -18.14
C GLY A 4 0.94 -1.11 -16.90
N SER A 5 1.91 -0.19 -16.94
CA SER A 5 2.21 0.74 -15.85
C SER A 5 1.75 2.17 -16.17
N VAL A 6 1.42 3.03 -15.20
CA VAL A 6 1.33 2.81 -13.74
C VAL A 6 -0.11 2.53 -13.29
N LEU A 7 -1.11 3.03 -14.01
CA LEU A 7 -2.51 3.00 -13.53
C LEU A 7 -3.07 1.59 -13.44
N SER A 8 -2.87 0.76 -14.48
CA SER A 8 -3.31 -0.63 -14.40
C SER A 8 -2.57 -1.36 -13.29
N LEU A 9 -1.29 -1.07 -13.08
CA LEU A 9 -0.48 -1.66 -12.02
C LEU A 9 -0.96 -1.34 -10.61
N VAL A 10 -1.36 -0.09 -10.35
CA VAL A 10 -1.89 0.32 -9.04
C VAL A 10 -3.31 -0.22 -8.83
N ALA A 11 -4.12 -0.26 -9.89
CA ALA A 11 -5.50 -0.74 -9.80
C ALA A 11 -5.59 -2.27 -9.72
N ASP A 12 -4.82 -2.97 -10.56
CA ASP A 12 -4.81 -4.42 -10.70
C ASP A 12 -3.42 -4.93 -11.18
N PRO A 13 -2.52 -5.29 -10.23
CA PRO A 13 -1.20 -5.79 -10.56
C PRO A 13 -1.18 -7.05 -11.43
N ALA A 14 -2.23 -7.89 -11.36
CA ALA A 14 -2.30 -9.13 -12.14
C ALA A 14 -2.55 -8.79 -13.62
N ILE A 15 -3.53 -7.92 -13.88
CA ILE A 15 -3.80 -7.44 -15.24
C ILE A 15 -2.62 -6.63 -15.80
N ALA A 16 -1.93 -5.84 -14.97
CA ALA A 16 -0.73 -5.13 -15.41
C ALA A 16 0.38 -6.08 -15.87
N LYS A 17 0.57 -7.22 -15.19
CA LYS A 17 1.49 -8.28 -15.64
C LYS A 17 1.05 -8.83 -16.99
N GLU A 18 -0.22 -9.15 -17.17
CA GLU A 18 -0.74 -9.69 -18.45
C GLU A 18 -0.54 -8.71 -19.61
N ILE A 19 -0.81 -7.41 -19.40
CA ILE A 19 -0.57 -6.37 -20.42
C ILE A 19 0.92 -6.30 -20.79
N GLY A 20 1.80 -6.35 -19.78
CA GLY A 20 3.24 -6.41 -20.00
C GLY A 20 3.64 -7.65 -20.79
N ASP A 21 3.06 -8.80 -20.47
CA ASP A 21 3.35 -10.10 -21.06
C ASP A 21 3.06 -10.11 -22.57
N VAL A 22 1.87 -9.62 -22.95
CA VAL A 22 1.49 -9.43 -24.35
C VAL A 22 2.48 -8.52 -25.09
N ARG A 23 3.00 -7.48 -24.41
CA ARG A 23 3.99 -6.59 -25.02
C ARG A 23 5.36 -7.27 -25.22
N LEU A 24 5.74 -8.20 -24.36
CA LEU A 24 6.98 -8.97 -24.50
C LEU A 24 6.83 -10.10 -25.53
N ASP A 25 5.64 -10.67 -25.68
CA ASP A 25 5.34 -11.63 -26.77
C ASP A 25 5.57 -11.02 -28.15
N GLU A 26 5.24 -9.75 -28.34
CA GLU A 26 5.53 -9.03 -29.60
C GLU A 26 7.04 -8.96 -29.89
N ALA A 27 7.88 -8.84 -28.86
CA ALA A 27 9.33 -8.81 -28.99
C ALA A 27 9.90 -10.20 -29.30
N ASP A 28 9.39 -11.23 -28.63
CA ASP A 28 9.80 -12.62 -28.86
C ASP A 28 9.39 -13.10 -30.26
N ALA A 29 8.20 -12.72 -30.73
CA ALA A 29 7.71 -13.07 -32.07
C ALA A 29 8.61 -12.56 -33.21
N VAL A 30 9.40 -11.51 -32.97
CA VAL A 30 10.36 -10.96 -33.93
C VAL A 30 11.82 -11.33 -33.61
N ASN A 31 12.04 -12.20 -32.61
CA ASN A 31 13.36 -12.57 -32.08
C ASN A 31 14.20 -11.34 -31.69
N ALA A 32 13.59 -10.37 -31.02
CA ALA A 32 14.31 -9.21 -30.52
C ALA A 32 15.35 -9.63 -29.46
N GLU A 33 16.57 -9.13 -29.58
CA GLU A 33 17.63 -9.39 -28.59
C GLU A 33 17.43 -8.60 -27.28
N ALA A 34 16.63 -7.53 -27.33
CA ALA A 34 16.29 -6.71 -26.17
C ALA A 34 15.09 -5.80 -26.48
N VAL A 35 14.45 -5.30 -25.43
CA VAL A 35 13.45 -4.22 -25.51
C VAL A 35 14.03 -2.94 -24.92
N VAL A 36 14.04 -1.87 -25.71
CA VAL A 36 14.54 -0.56 -25.30
C VAL A 36 13.37 0.36 -24.94
N SER A 37 13.47 1.07 -23.82
CA SER A 37 12.46 2.05 -23.41
C SER A 37 13.07 3.34 -22.87
N THR A 38 12.42 4.46 -23.16
CA THR A 38 12.74 5.79 -22.62
C THR A 38 11.96 6.14 -21.36
N CYS A 39 10.97 5.32 -20.99
CA CYS A 39 10.10 5.58 -19.86
C CYS A 39 10.51 4.72 -18.67
N PRO A 40 10.98 5.31 -17.54
CA PRO A 40 11.37 4.56 -16.36
C PRO A 40 10.26 3.61 -15.87
N CYS A 41 8.99 4.05 -15.93
CA CYS A 41 7.84 3.24 -15.54
C CYS A 41 7.68 2.00 -16.43
N CYS A 42 7.89 2.13 -17.74
CA CYS A 42 7.88 1.00 -18.67
C CYS A 42 9.05 0.05 -18.41
N GLN A 43 10.24 0.59 -18.12
CA GLN A 43 11.41 -0.25 -17.83
C GLN A 43 11.16 -1.12 -16.60
N VAL A 44 10.69 -0.52 -15.50
CA VAL A 44 10.36 -1.26 -14.28
C VAL A 44 9.30 -2.32 -14.57
N GLN A 45 8.18 -1.93 -15.19
CA GLN A 45 7.08 -2.85 -15.47
C GLN A 45 7.49 -4.03 -16.33
N LEU A 46 8.27 -3.78 -17.39
CA LEU A 46 8.71 -4.84 -18.29
C LEU A 46 9.77 -5.72 -17.63
N ARG A 47 10.69 -5.17 -16.80
CA ARG A 47 11.65 -5.97 -16.01
C ARG A 47 10.94 -6.91 -15.04
N VAL A 48 9.95 -6.40 -14.33
CA VAL A 48 9.11 -7.19 -13.42
C VAL A 48 8.32 -8.25 -14.19
N THR A 49 7.82 -7.91 -15.38
CA THR A 49 7.11 -8.88 -16.23
C THR A 49 8.06 -9.99 -16.67
N VAL A 50 9.27 -9.66 -17.13
CA VAL A 50 10.33 -10.63 -17.48
C VAL A 50 10.61 -11.57 -16.31
N GLU A 51 10.86 -11.04 -15.11
CA GLU A 51 11.09 -11.82 -13.90
C GLU A 51 9.92 -12.76 -13.59
N LYS A 52 8.69 -12.23 -13.56
CA LYS A 52 7.46 -12.98 -13.23
C LYS A 52 7.03 -13.98 -14.30
N THR A 53 7.58 -13.89 -15.51
CA THR A 53 7.28 -14.81 -16.62
C THR A 53 8.44 -15.76 -16.91
N GLY A 54 9.58 -15.58 -16.22
CA GLY A 54 10.79 -16.39 -16.44
C GLY A 54 11.41 -16.19 -17.82
N ARG A 55 11.19 -15.03 -18.45
CA ARG A 55 11.79 -14.70 -19.76
C ARG A 55 13.26 -14.34 -19.59
N ASP A 56 14.05 -14.63 -20.61
CA ASP A 56 15.43 -14.15 -20.76
C ASP A 56 15.46 -13.06 -21.83
N LEU A 57 14.86 -11.91 -21.54
CA LEU A 57 14.72 -10.79 -22.47
C LEU A 57 15.18 -9.48 -21.79
N PRO A 58 16.35 -8.93 -22.15
CA PRO A 58 16.87 -7.71 -21.55
C PRO A 58 15.98 -6.50 -21.78
N ILE A 59 15.69 -5.76 -20.70
CA ILE A 59 14.98 -4.47 -20.75
C ILE A 59 15.97 -3.34 -20.52
N ILE A 60 16.18 -2.55 -21.57
CA ILE A 60 17.24 -1.56 -21.66
C ILE A 60 16.66 -0.14 -21.59
N ASP A 61 17.25 0.69 -20.74
CA ASP A 61 17.03 2.14 -20.80
C ASP A 61 17.69 2.74 -22.05
N LEU A 62 17.01 3.64 -22.76
CA LEU A 62 17.58 4.28 -23.95
C LEU A 62 18.86 5.07 -23.61
N GLY A 63 18.90 5.72 -22.45
CA GLY A 63 20.10 6.42 -21.97
C GLY A 63 21.27 5.46 -21.75
N ALA A 64 21.03 4.32 -21.10
CA ALA A 64 22.04 3.26 -20.95
C ALA A 64 22.53 2.74 -22.31
N LEU A 65 21.64 2.54 -23.28
CA LEU A 65 22.03 2.17 -24.64
C LEU A 65 22.93 3.23 -25.30
N ALA A 66 22.57 4.51 -25.16
CA ALA A 66 23.37 5.62 -25.68
C ALA A 66 24.74 5.68 -25.00
N CYS A 67 24.81 5.54 -23.67
CA CYS A 67 26.07 5.47 -22.92
C CYS A 67 26.94 4.30 -23.39
N ARG A 68 26.37 3.09 -23.56
CA ARG A 68 27.10 1.92 -24.10
C ARG A 68 27.69 2.21 -25.47
N SER A 69 26.89 2.78 -26.37
CA SER A 69 27.35 3.12 -27.73
C SER A 69 28.45 4.18 -27.75
N SER A 70 28.50 5.03 -26.71
CA SER A 70 29.47 6.11 -26.56
C SER A 70 30.69 5.73 -25.71
N GLY A 71 30.77 4.48 -25.21
CA GLY A 71 31.83 4.04 -24.31
C GLY A 71 31.80 4.72 -22.93
N ILE A 72 30.67 5.31 -22.54
CA ILE A 72 30.51 5.95 -21.23
C ILE A 72 30.15 4.87 -20.20
N PRO A 73 30.97 4.68 -19.15
CA PRO A 73 30.69 3.69 -18.12
C PRO A 73 29.42 4.07 -17.34
N HIS A 74 28.60 3.07 -17.05
CA HIS A 74 27.39 3.18 -16.24
C HIS A 74 27.01 1.80 -15.73
N ASP A 75 26.31 1.77 -14.59
CA ASP A 75 25.83 0.53 -13.99
C ASP A 75 24.49 0.10 -14.61
N ASP A 76 24.22 -1.21 -14.58
CA ASP A 76 22.89 -1.72 -14.93
C ASP A 76 21.94 -1.54 -13.74
N PRO A 77 20.88 -0.73 -13.87
CA PRO A 77 19.97 -0.47 -12.77
C PRO A 77 18.94 -1.59 -12.54
N THR A 78 19.00 -2.72 -13.26
CA THR A 78 17.95 -3.75 -13.24
C THR A 78 17.76 -4.34 -11.85
N GLU A 79 18.82 -4.78 -11.17
CA GLU A 79 18.72 -5.35 -9.81
C GLU A 79 18.19 -4.33 -8.82
N TYR A 80 18.72 -3.10 -8.86
CA TYR A 80 18.23 -2.00 -8.03
C TYR A 80 16.73 -1.71 -8.28
N ALA A 81 16.30 -1.70 -9.53
CA ALA A 81 14.91 -1.46 -9.91
C ALA A 81 13.98 -2.58 -9.41
N LEU A 82 14.40 -3.85 -9.47
CA LEU A 82 13.62 -4.98 -8.97
C LEU A 82 13.53 -4.97 -7.43
N ASN A 83 14.63 -4.60 -6.74
CA ASN A 83 14.62 -4.43 -5.29
C ASN A 83 13.67 -3.32 -4.85
N MET A 84 13.71 -2.15 -5.51
CA MET A 84 12.77 -1.06 -5.23
C MET A 84 11.33 -1.40 -5.60
N TRP A 85 11.13 -2.25 -6.62
CA TRP A 85 9.81 -2.75 -6.99
C TRP A 85 9.16 -3.56 -5.87
N ALA A 86 9.92 -4.42 -5.18
CA ALA A 86 9.39 -5.20 -4.05
C ALA A 86 8.80 -4.31 -2.94
N THR A 87 9.47 -3.19 -2.63
CA THR A 87 8.95 -2.17 -1.71
C THR A 87 7.64 -1.57 -2.21
N PHE A 88 7.58 -1.16 -3.48
CA PHE A 88 6.40 -0.52 -4.07
C PHE A 88 5.20 -1.47 -4.20
N GLU A 89 5.44 -2.72 -4.58
CA GLU A 89 4.41 -3.77 -4.65
C GLU A 89 3.79 -4.04 -3.27
N THR A 90 4.63 -4.11 -2.24
CA THR A 90 4.16 -4.29 -0.86
C THR A 90 3.33 -3.09 -0.40
N MET A 91 3.73 -1.87 -0.77
CA MET A 91 2.94 -0.66 -0.51
C MET A 91 1.59 -0.69 -1.24
N ILE A 92 1.55 -1.00 -2.54
CA ILE A 92 0.28 -1.13 -3.29
C ILE A 92 -0.65 -2.13 -2.59
N ASN A 93 -0.13 -3.28 -2.18
CA ASN A 93 -0.94 -4.28 -1.49
C ASN A 93 -1.46 -3.78 -0.14
N LEU A 94 -0.65 -3.05 0.63
CA LEU A 94 -1.07 -2.45 1.89
C LEU A 94 -2.20 -1.42 1.72
N LEU A 95 -2.26 -0.74 0.56
CA LEU A 95 -3.32 0.21 0.23
C LEU A 95 -4.64 -0.45 -0.20
N LYS A 96 -4.73 -1.79 -0.24
CA LYS A 96 -6.01 -2.47 -0.45
C LYS A 96 -6.89 -2.33 0.80
N PRO A 97 -8.23 -2.15 0.66
CA PRO A 97 -9.12 -1.95 1.80
C PRO A 97 -9.00 -3.01 2.89
N GLU A 98 -8.85 -4.28 2.51
CA GLU A 98 -8.71 -5.41 3.43
C GLU A 98 -7.40 -5.34 4.22
N GLN A 99 -6.29 -5.05 3.55
CA GLN A 99 -4.97 -4.97 4.18
C GLN A 99 -4.86 -3.76 5.11
N MET A 100 -5.46 -2.63 4.70
CA MET A 100 -5.54 -1.45 5.55
C MET A 100 -6.47 -1.69 6.75
N ALA A 101 -7.57 -2.43 6.58
CA ALA A 101 -8.43 -2.84 7.67
C ALA A 101 -7.68 -3.71 8.69
N ASP A 102 -6.90 -4.69 8.23
CA ASP A 102 -6.08 -5.55 9.09
C ASP A 102 -5.03 -4.74 9.87
N LEU A 103 -4.40 -3.75 9.22
CA LEU A 103 -3.50 -2.80 9.89
C LEU A 103 -4.24 -2.01 10.98
N MET A 104 -5.44 -1.51 10.69
CA MET A 104 -6.25 -0.77 11.67
C MET A 104 -6.69 -1.64 12.85
N VAL A 105 -7.00 -2.92 12.60
CA VAL A 105 -7.35 -3.88 13.66
C VAL A 105 -6.17 -4.09 14.62
N GLU A 106 -4.94 -4.20 14.12
CA GLU A 106 -3.73 -4.26 14.96
C GLU A 106 -3.60 -3.00 15.84
N LEU A 107 -3.98 -1.85 15.30
CA LEU A 107 -3.86 -0.54 15.95
C LEU A 107 -5.06 -0.16 16.82
N PHE A 108 -6.10 -1.00 16.95
CA PHE A 108 -7.27 -0.68 17.78
C PHE A 108 -6.95 -0.23 19.21
N PRO A 109 -5.99 -0.84 19.95
CA PRO A 109 -5.64 -0.37 21.27
C PRO A 109 -5.22 1.10 21.28
N GLN A 110 -4.29 1.46 20.41
CA GLN A 110 -3.75 2.81 20.25
C GLN A 110 -4.81 3.77 19.75
N MET A 111 -5.63 3.35 18.77
CA MET A 111 -6.72 4.16 18.24
C MET A 111 -7.77 4.46 19.31
N VAL A 112 -8.21 3.46 20.08
CA VAL A 112 -9.18 3.65 21.16
C VAL A 112 -8.61 4.54 22.26
N ASP A 113 -7.33 4.39 22.61
CA ASP A 113 -6.68 5.23 23.61
C ASP A 113 -6.45 6.68 23.13
N ALA A 114 -6.29 6.86 21.82
CA ALA A 114 -6.14 8.17 21.19
C ALA A 114 -7.46 8.94 21.03
N MET A 115 -8.62 8.28 21.19
CA MET A 115 -9.93 8.91 20.96
C MET A 115 -10.12 10.19 21.78
N PRO A 116 -10.63 11.27 21.16
CA PRO A 116 -10.82 12.55 21.83
C PRO A 116 -11.93 12.47 22.89
N LEU A 117 -11.93 13.44 23.82
CA LEU A 117 -12.99 13.65 24.81
C LEU A 117 -13.25 12.45 25.75
N GLY A 118 -12.26 11.56 25.93
CA GLY A 118 -12.41 10.37 26.78
C GLY A 118 -13.31 9.28 26.20
N MET A 119 -13.69 9.39 24.93
CA MET A 119 -14.60 8.45 24.26
C MET A 119 -14.07 7.01 24.29
N GLY A 120 -12.74 6.83 24.22
CA GLY A 120 -12.12 5.50 24.34
C GLY A 120 -12.42 4.80 25.66
N GLY A 121 -12.34 5.53 26.78
CA GLY A 121 -12.69 5.02 28.11
C GLY A 121 -14.18 4.67 28.22
N MET A 122 -15.05 5.52 27.64
CA MET A 122 -16.49 5.24 27.56
C MET A 122 -16.78 3.97 26.76
N MET A 123 -16.17 3.80 25.57
CA MET A 123 -16.40 2.64 24.72
C MET A 123 -15.91 1.34 25.37
N ARG A 124 -14.75 1.34 26.02
CA ARG A 124 -14.29 0.20 26.84
C ARG A 124 -15.25 -0.08 28.00
N GLY A 125 -15.76 0.96 28.65
CA GLY A 125 -16.76 0.84 29.71
C GLY A 125 -18.05 0.16 29.24
N ILE A 126 -18.55 0.54 28.06
CA ILE A 126 -19.71 -0.12 27.44
C ILE A 126 -19.38 -1.58 27.13
N GLY A 127 -18.23 -1.87 26.53
CA GLY A 127 -17.80 -3.24 26.22
C GLY A 127 -17.81 -4.18 27.44
N LYS A 128 -17.44 -3.66 28.62
CA LYS A 128 -17.43 -4.40 29.90
C LYS A 128 -18.81 -4.72 30.47
N LEU A 129 -19.89 -4.13 29.96
CA LEU A 129 -21.26 -4.43 30.40
C LEU A 129 -21.81 -5.76 29.85
N GLY A 130 -20.93 -6.61 29.30
CA GLY A 130 -21.29 -7.95 28.83
C GLY A 130 -22.28 -7.92 27.67
N PRO A 131 -23.29 -8.82 27.64
CA PRO A 131 -24.27 -8.89 26.54
C PRO A 131 -25.02 -7.58 26.28
N VAL A 132 -25.30 -6.79 27.34
CA VAL A 132 -25.99 -5.49 27.22
C VAL A 132 -25.10 -4.47 26.54
N GLY A 133 -23.82 -4.42 26.92
CA GLY A 133 -22.81 -3.58 26.28
C GLY A 133 -22.62 -3.91 24.81
N GLY A 134 -22.53 -5.19 24.47
CA GLY A 134 -22.44 -5.66 23.09
C GLY A 134 -23.65 -5.28 22.23
N ALA A 135 -24.86 -5.32 22.80
CA ALA A 135 -26.08 -4.86 22.12
C ALA A 135 -26.04 -3.35 21.87
N MET A 136 -25.59 -2.55 22.85
CA MET A 136 -25.43 -1.10 22.68
C MET A 136 -24.41 -0.77 21.58
N LEU A 137 -23.24 -1.41 21.58
CA LEU A 137 -22.22 -1.21 20.54
C LEU A 137 -22.74 -1.56 19.14
N LYS A 138 -23.51 -2.65 19.01
CA LYS A 138 -24.15 -3.02 17.73
C LYS A 138 -25.19 -2.01 17.28
N MET A 139 -25.96 -1.41 18.19
CA MET A 139 -26.88 -0.33 17.85
C MET A 139 -26.16 0.94 17.41
N MET A 140 -24.90 1.15 17.85
CA MET A 140 -24.07 2.28 17.42
C MET A 140 -23.36 2.06 16.08
N LYS A 141 -23.27 0.81 15.60
CA LYS A 141 -22.61 0.45 14.34
C LYS A 141 -23.01 1.31 13.13
N PRO A 142 -24.31 1.64 12.89
CA PRO A 142 -24.70 2.48 11.76
C PRO A 142 -24.13 3.91 11.82
N MET A 143 -23.69 4.38 12.99
CA MET A 143 -23.07 5.69 13.15
C MET A 143 -21.57 5.68 12.85
N PHE A 144 -20.91 4.52 12.83
CA PHE A 144 -19.45 4.43 12.65
C PHE A 144 -18.97 5.08 11.35
N PRO A 145 -19.61 4.90 10.18
CA PRO A 145 -19.17 5.56 8.94
C PRO A 145 -19.16 7.08 9.01
N LEU A 146 -20.02 7.68 9.84
CA LEU A 146 -20.05 9.12 10.06
C LEU A 146 -19.04 9.57 11.12
N LEU A 147 -18.87 8.78 12.19
CA LEU A 147 -18.00 9.11 13.32
C LEU A 147 -16.51 8.95 12.98
N PHE A 148 -16.12 7.89 12.27
CA PHE A 148 -14.72 7.62 11.96
C PHE A 148 -14.02 8.79 11.23
N PRO A 149 -14.57 9.36 10.14
CA PRO A 149 -13.96 10.51 9.48
C PRO A 149 -13.80 11.75 10.38
N ILE A 150 -14.69 11.93 11.37
CA ILE A 150 -14.64 13.05 12.30
C ILE A 150 -13.57 12.81 13.39
N LEU A 151 -13.47 11.58 13.89
CA LEU A 151 -12.56 11.23 14.97
C LEU A 151 -11.13 11.02 14.50
N MET A 152 -10.93 10.44 13.31
CA MET A 152 -9.61 10.08 12.77
C MET A 152 -8.62 11.25 12.82
N PRO A 153 -8.92 12.47 12.32
CA PRO A 153 -7.99 13.61 12.37
C PRO A 153 -7.51 13.93 13.79
N GLY A 154 -8.39 13.83 14.79
CA GLY A 154 -8.06 14.08 16.19
C GLY A 154 -7.22 12.97 16.85
N MET A 155 -7.12 11.80 16.22
CA MET A 155 -6.34 10.65 16.69
C MET A 155 -5.01 10.49 15.93
N MET A 156 -4.92 11.00 14.68
CA MET A 156 -3.80 10.74 13.77
C MET A 156 -2.45 11.07 14.40
N GLU A 157 -2.30 12.23 15.06
CA GLU A 157 -1.04 12.65 15.68
C GLU A 157 -0.50 11.61 16.69
N LYS A 158 -1.41 10.99 17.46
CA LYS A 158 -1.05 10.00 18.48
C LYS A 158 -0.83 8.59 17.92
N VAL A 159 -1.55 8.24 16.85
CA VAL A 159 -1.50 6.91 16.24
C VAL A 159 -0.39 6.80 15.18
N MET A 160 0.06 7.92 14.61
CA MET A 160 1.07 7.98 13.55
C MET A 160 2.36 7.19 13.88
N PRO A 161 2.96 7.30 15.08
CA PRO A 161 4.19 6.56 15.39
C PRO A 161 4.00 5.04 15.36
N ASP A 162 2.89 4.55 15.92
CA ASP A 162 2.56 3.12 15.93
C ASP A 162 2.23 2.62 14.52
N MET A 163 1.55 3.44 13.72
CA MET A 163 1.28 3.14 12.32
C MET A 163 2.57 3.05 11.50
N LEU A 164 3.49 4.00 11.65
CA LEU A 164 4.81 3.96 11.01
C LEU A 164 5.56 2.66 11.36
N ALA A 165 5.59 2.29 12.64
CA ALA A 165 6.22 1.05 13.09
C ALA A 165 5.53 -0.20 12.51
N ALA A 166 4.20 -0.19 12.40
CA ALA A 166 3.43 -1.29 11.84
C ALA A 166 3.61 -1.43 10.32
N VAL A 167 3.79 -0.31 9.59
CA VAL A 167 4.12 -0.30 8.17
C VAL A 167 5.56 -0.75 7.93
N GLU A 168 6.52 -0.30 8.73
CA GLU A 168 7.92 -0.72 8.62
C GLU A 168 8.11 -2.24 8.78
N LYS A 169 7.32 -2.88 9.65
CA LYS A 169 7.32 -4.35 9.79
C LYS A 169 6.84 -5.09 8.54
N ARG A 170 6.02 -4.46 7.71
CA ARG A 170 5.39 -5.08 6.54
C ARG A 170 6.14 -4.79 5.26
N VAL A 171 6.72 -3.60 5.13
CA VAL A 171 7.28 -3.09 3.89
C VAL A 171 8.81 -3.12 3.95
N PRO A 172 9.50 -3.80 3.01
CA PRO A 172 10.95 -3.82 2.94
C PRO A 172 11.47 -2.47 2.42
N MET A 173 11.43 -1.44 3.26
CA MET A 173 11.85 -0.09 2.90
C MET A 173 13.37 0.06 3.00
N PRO A 174 14.03 0.69 2.00
CA PRO A 174 15.42 1.12 2.14
C PRO A 174 15.53 2.23 3.19
N ASP A 175 16.72 2.39 3.78
CA ASP A 175 16.96 3.37 4.86
C ASP A 175 16.58 4.80 4.46
N SER A 176 16.93 5.20 3.23
CA SER A 176 16.59 6.51 2.69
C SER A 176 15.09 6.76 2.61
N MET A 177 14.28 5.72 2.41
CA MET A 177 12.82 5.83 2.43
C MET A 177 12.31 5.92 3.86
N LYS A 178 12.84 5.11 4.79
CA LYS A 178 12.46 5.14 6.21
C LYS A 178 12.68 6.52 6.83
N GLU A 179 13.79 7.18 6.50
CA GLU A 179 14.09 8.54 6.95
C GLU A 179 13.04 9.56 6.50
N GLN A 180 12.41 9.35 5.34
CA GLN A 180 11.40 10.25 4.77
C GLN A 180 9.98 9.91 5.20
N MET A 181 9.72 8.68 5.68
CA MET A 181 8.37 8.22 6.04
C MET A 181 7.68 9.10 7.10
N PRO A 182 8.34 9.61 8.15
CA PRO A 182 7.71 10.48 9.14
C PRO A 182 7.11 11.76 8.53
N ASP A 183 7.72 12.30 7.48
CA ASP A 183 7.25 13.51 6.80
C ASP A 183 6.21 13.18 5.71
N LEU A 184 6.41 12.07 4.97
CA LEU A 184 5.55 11.69 3.85
C LEU A 184 4.23 11.04 4.29
N MET A 185 4.25 10.19 5.32
CA MET A 185 3.09 9.40 5.72
C MET A 185 1.92 10.26 6.21
N PRO A 186 2.09 11.30 7.04
CA PRO A 186 0.98 12.17 7.45
C PRO A 186 0.27 12.79 6.25
N ALA A 187 1.01 13.40 5.34
CA ALA A 187 0.47 14.01 4.14
C ALA A 187 -0.24 13.00 3.23
N ALA A 188 0.32 11.78 3.10
CA ALA A 188 -0.32 10.71 2.34
C ALA A 188 -1.65 10.28 2.98
N MET A 189 -1.68 10.08 4.30
CA MET A 189 -2.87 9.65 5.02
C MET A 189 -3.97 10.71 5.00
N ASP A 190 -3.63 11.99 5.16
CA ASP A 190 -4.60 13.09 5.09
C ASP A 190 -5.35 13.11 3.73
N ASN A 191 -4.64 12.78 2.65
CA ASN A 191 -5.22 12.75 1.30
C ASN A 191 -5.96 11.45 0.98
N LEU A 192 -5.51 10.34 1.57
CA LEU A 192 -5.96 8.99 1.23
C LEU A 192 -7.08 8.49 2.13
N MET A 193 -6.93 8.64 3.46
CA MET A 193 -7.87 8.10 4.45
C MET A 193 -9.32 8.53 4.21
N PRO A 194 -9.63 9.82 3.93
CA PRO A 194 -11.03 10.22 3.68
C PRO A 194 -11.70 9.45 2.53
N LYS A 195 -10.91 9.03 1.53
CA LYS A 195 -11.39 8.29 0.36
C LYS A 195 -11.47 6.78 0.61
N MET A 196 -10.63 6.26 1.49
CA MET A 196 -10.59 4.83 1.82
C MET A 196 -11.54 4.44 2.95
N LEU A 197 -11.82 5.34 3.90
CA LEU A 197 -12.70 5.07 5.05
C LEU A 197 -14.06 4.45 4.65
N PRO A 198 -14.76 4.87 3.57
CA PRO A 198 -15.99 4.21 3.16
C PRO A 198 -15.84 2.71 2.85
N ALA A 199 -14.68 2.29 2.34
CA ALA A 199 -14.38 0.89 2.06
C ALA A 199 -13.85 0.15 3.29
N ILE A 200 -13.09 0.83 4.16
CA ILE A 200 -12.48 0.22 5.35
C ILE A 200 -13.48 0.07 6.52
N VAL A 201 -14.29 1.09 6.81
CA VAL A 201 -15.19 1.10 7.98
C VAL A 201 -16.09 -0.14 8.05
N PRO A 202 -16.72 -0.62 6.96
CA PRO A 202 -17.49 -1.86 6.98
C PRO A 202 -16.67 -3.09 7.41
N LEU A 203 -15.38 -3.15 7.05
CA LEU A 203 -14.48 -4.25 7.36
C LEU A 203 -14.03 -4.25 8.83
N ILE A 204 -13.87 -3.06 9.44
CA ILE A 204 -13.36 -2.92 10.81
C ILE A 204 -14.46 -2.79 11.88
N SER A 205 -15.71 -2.53 11.48
CA SER A 205 -16.79 -2.23 12.43
C SER A 205 -17.10 -3.39 13.40
N ASP A 206 -17.27 -4.61 12.89
CA ASP A 206 -17.50 -5.77 13.75
C ASP A 206 -16.25 -6.16 14.56
N PRO A 207 -15.03 -6.20 13.95
CA PRO A 207 -13.80 -6.39 14.71
C PRO A 207 -13.61 -5.39 15.86
N LEU A 208 -13.98 -4.12 15.68
CA LEU A 208 -13.90 -3.11 16.75
C LEU A 208 -14.85 -3.44 17.91
N ILE A 209 -16.09 -3.84 17.60
CA ILE A 209 -17.08 -4.25 18.62
C ILE A 209 -16.55 -5.45 19.41
N ASP A 210 -15.98 -6.44 18.72
CA ASP A 210 -15.43 -7.63 19.36
C ASP A 210 -14.18 -7.31 20.20
N TYR A 211 -13.30 -6.43 19.72
CA TYR A 211 -12.20 -5.89 20.50
C TYR A 211 -12.70 -5.25 21.80
N LEU A 212 -13.69 -4.36 21.72
CA LEU A 212 -14.26 -3.67 22.89
C LEU A 212 -14.93 -4.62 23.89
N ARG A 213 -15.55 -5.70 23.41
CA ARG A 213 -16.18 -6.75 24.26
C ARG A 213 -15.17 -7.66 24.94
N SER A 214 -13.97 -7.80 24.38
CA SER A 214 -12.91 -8.66 24.90
C SER A 214 -12.07 -8.02 26.02
N LYS A 215 -12.31 -6.75 26.34
CA LYS A 215 -11.49 -5.92 27.26
C LYS A 215 -12.22 -5.51 28.53
#